data_AF-A0A942SN73-F1
#
_entry.id   AF-A0A942SN73-F1
#
_cell.length_a   1.000
_cell.length_b   1.000
_cell.length_c   1.000
_cell.angle_alpha   90.00
_cell.angle_beta   90.00
_cell.angle_gamma   90.00
#
_symmetry.space_group_name_H-M   'P 1'
#
loop_
_entity.id
_entity.type
_entity.pdbx_description
1 polymer ?
#
loop_
_entity_poly.entity_id
_entity_poly.type
_entity_poly.pdbx_seq_one_letter_code
_entity_poly.pdbx_strand_id
1 'polypeptide(L)'
;MDLKSIEMQVALPRTHEAGKNLQHIQQSSQVINENAMHEMEKELIQKRQQVLKQEQKNRAMLRDKGNSDSQQEKGSGKKHQNEKNTEKQYHPFKGNHIDFSG
;
A
#
# COMPACT_ATOMS: atom_id res chain seq x y z
N MET A 1 -20.55 -59.51 -13.01
CA MET A 1 -19.88 -58.20 -12.90
C MET A 1 -20.53 -57.47 -11.74
N ASP A 2 -19.79 -57.28 -10.65
CA ASP A 2 -20.33 -56.81 -9.38
C ASP A 2 -20.23 -55.27 -9.31
N LEU A 3 -21.30 -54.58 -8.91
CA LEU A 3 -21.39 -53.11 -8.93
C LEU A 3 -20.27 -52.45 -8.11
N LYS A 4 -19.90 -53.08 -7.00
CA LYS A 4 -18.80 -52.66 -6.12
C LYS A 4 -17.45 -52.55 -6.83
N SER A 5 -17.18 -53.42 -7.80
CA SER A 5 -15.91 -53.40 -8.55
C SER A 5 -15.85 -52.26 -9.55
N ILE A 6 -16.99 -51.87 -10.12
CA ILE A 6 -17.12 -50.75 -11.06
C ILE A 6 -16.98 -49.42 -10.31
N GLU A 7 -17.60 -49.28 -9.13
CA GLU A 7 -17.45 -48.10 -8.29
C GLU A 7 -16.00 -47.89 -7.84
N MET A 8 -15.29 -48.95 -7.45
CA MET A 8 -13.91 -48.84 -6.99
C MET A 8 -12.93 -48.43 -8.11
N GLN A 9 -13.16 -48.89 -9.34
CA GLN A 9 -12.37 -48.48 -10.53
C GLN A 9 -12.54 -46.99 -10.84
N VAL A 10 -13.69 -46.40 -10.52
CA VAL A 10 -13.97 -44.98 -10.70
C VAL A 10 -13.55 -44.15 -9.48
N ALA A 11 -13.68 -44.69 -8.27
CA ALA A 11 -13.40 -43.98 -7.03
C ALA A 11 -11.90 -43.81 -6.76
N LEU A 12 -11.06 -44.82 -7.04
CA LEU A 12 -9.61 -44.76 -6.75
C LEU A 12 -8.87 -43.65 -7.53
N PRO A 13 -9.09 -43.46 -8.83
CA PRO A 13 -8.45 -42.36 -9.57
C PRO A 13 -8.96 -40.99 -9.12
N ARG A 14 -10.27 -40.88 -8.88
CA ARG A 14 -10.90 -39.61 -8.49
C ARG A 14 -10.49 -39.15 -7.10
N THR A 15 -10.32 -40.05 -6.13
CA THR A 15 -9.83 -39.69 -4.79
C THR A 15 -8.36 -39.24 -4.82
N HIS A 16 -7.54 -39.88 -5.65
CA HIS A 16 -6.14 -39.48 -5.83
C HIS A 16 -6.01 -38.10 -6.50
N GLU A 17 -6.79 -37.83 -7.54
CA GLU A 17 -6.85 -36.49 -8.18
C GLU A 17 -7.41 -35.43 -7.22
N ALA A 18 -8.45 -35.75 -6.45
CA ALA A 18 -8.97 -34.84 -5.42
C ALA A 18 -7.92 -34.51 -4.35
N GLY A 19 -7.10 -35.50 -3.94
CA GLY A 19 -5.99 -35.29 -3.01
C GLY A 19 -4.92 -34.33 -3.55
N LYS A 20 -4.55 -34.46 -4.84
CA LYS A 20 -3.61 -33.53 -5.49
C LYS A 20 -4.17 -32.11 -5.58
N ASN A 21 -5.43 -31.96 -5.94
CA ASN A 21 -6.10 -30.65 -5.97
C ASN A 21 -6.14 -30.01 -4.58
N LEU A 22 -6.46 -30.80 -3.55
CA LEU A 22 -6.45 -30.31 -2.17
C LEU A 22 -5.04 -29.86 -1.75
N GLN A 23 -4.01 -30.64 -2.09
CA GLN A 23 -2.62 -30.27 -1.82
C GLN A 23 -2.22 -28.96 -2.53
N HIS A 24 -2.65 -28.77 -3.78
CA HIS A 24 -2.38 -27.54 -4.52
C HIS A 24 -3.10 -26.33 -3.91
N ILE A 25 -4.36 -26.48 -3.49
CA ILE A 25 -5.12 -25.45 -2.79
C ILE A 25 -4.43 -25.10 -1.48
N GLN A 26 -3.96 -26.09 -0.72
CA GLN A 26 -3.27 -25.87 0.55
C GLN A 26 -1.95 -25.11 0.36
N GLN A 27 -1.13 -25.49 -0.62
CA GLN A 27 0.11 -24.78 -0.95
C GLN A 27 -0.16 -23.33 -1.39
N SER A 28 -1.15 -23.13 -2.27
CA SER A 28 -1.52 -21.80 -2.74
C SER A 28 -2.06 -20.92 -1.60
N SER A 29 -2.87 -21.49 -0.71
CA SER A 29 -3.40 -20.80 0.45
C SER A 29 -2.29 -20.36 1.41
N GLN A 30 -1.27 -21.19 1.64
CA GLN A 30 -0.11 -20.82 2.47
C GLN A 30 0.61 -19.61 1.88
N VAL A 31 0.93 -19.63 0.58
CA VAL A 31 1.62 -18.52 -0.11
C VAL A 31 0.82 -17.22 -0.06
N ILE A 32 -0.50 -17.28 -0.29
CA ILE A 32 -1.37 -16.10 -0.25
C ILE A 32 -1.37 -15.49 1.16
N ASN A 33 -1.47 -16.33 2.19
CA ASN A 33 -1.47 -15.87 3.58
C ASN A 33 -0.13 -15.24 3.96
N GLU A 34 1.00 -15.84 3.57
CA GLU A 34 2.33 -15.27 3.82
C GLU A 34 2.51 -13.90 3.17
N ASN A 35 2.08 -13.75 1.91
CA ASN A 35 2.13 -12.48 1.20
C ASN A 35 1.27 -11.42 1.88
N ALA A 36 0.03 -11.77 2.27
CA ALA A 36 -0.87 -10.86 2.96
C ALA A 36 -0.29 -10.41 4.32
N MET A 37 0.32 -11.32 5.08
CA MET A 37 0.96 -10.97 6.36
C MET A 37 2.14 -10.01 6.15
N HIS A 38 2.98 -10.24 5.14
CA HIS A 38 4.11 -9.39 4.84
C HIS A 38 3.69 -7.99 4.35
N GLU A 39 2.64 -7.90 3.55
CA GLU A 39 2.06 -6.60 3.16
C GLU A 39 1.47 -5.85 4.35
N MET A 40 0.76 -6.55 5.23
CA MET A 40 0.21 -5.97 6.46
C MET A 40 1.31 -5.43 7.38
N GLU A 41 2.41 -6.18 7.53
CA GLU A 41 3.57 -5.74 8.32
C GLU A 41 4.19 -4.46 7.74
N LYS A 42 4.42 -4.42 6.43
CA LYS A 42 4.93 -3.24 5.74
C LYS A 42 4.00 -2.04 5.93
N GLU A 43 2.70 -2.24 5.79
CA GLU A 43 1.71 -1.18 5.97
C GLU A 43 1.71 -0.64 7.40
N LEU A 44 1.82 -1.52 8.41
CA LEU A 44 1.94 -1.14 9.82
C LEU A 44 3.19 -0.31 10.08
N ILE A 45 4.33 -0.69 9.50
CA ILE A 45 5.58 0.08 9.62
C ILE A 45 5.42 1.46 8.99
N GLN A 46 4.84 1.55 7.79
CA GLN A 46 4.59 2.82 7.10
C GLN A 46 3.65 3.72 7.91
N LYS A 47 2.54 3.17 8.42
CA LYS A 47 1.58 3.88 9.28
C LYS A 47 2.26 4.42 10.54
N ARG A 48 3.08 3.61 11.22
CA ARG A 48 3.85 4.07 12.40
C ARG A 48 4.79 5.23 12.05
N GLN A 49 5.55 5.11 10.96
CA GLN A 49 6.45 6.18 10.52
C GLN A 49 5.67 7.46 10.16
N GLN A 50 4.52 7.34 9.52
CA GLN A 50 3.68 8.47 9.17
C GLN A 50 3.12 9.17 10.42
N VAL A 51 2.66 8.42 11.42
CA VAL A 51 2.20 8.97 12.69
C VAL A 51 3.31 9.74 13.39
N LEU A 52 4.52 9.17 13.50
CA LEU A 52 5.68 9.87 14.10
C LEU A 52 6.02 11.17 13.37
N LYS A 53 6.07 11.15 12.02
CA LYS A 53 6.30 12.35 11.21
C LYS A 53 5.20 13.40 11.41
N GLN A 54 3.95 12.97 11.50
CA GLN A 54 2.81 13.85 11.71
C GLN A 54 2.83 14.50 13.10
N GLU A 55 3.18 13.76 14.16
CA GLU A 55 3.34 14.32 15.50
C GLU A 55 4.46 15.36 15.56
N GLN A 56 5.60 15.09 14.91
CA GLN A 56 6.70 16.06 14.80
C GLN A 56 6.26 17.33 14.07
N LYS A 57 5.55 17.20 12.95
CA LYS A 57 4.99 18.33 12.20
C LYS A 57 4.00 19.14 13.04
N ASN A 58 3.11 18.47 13.77
CA ASN A 58 2.14 19.13 14.64
C ASN A 58 2.84 19.90 15.77
N ARG A 59 3.85 19.32 16.42
CA ARG A 59 4.65 20.00 17.46
C ARG A 59 5.43 21.20 16.89
N ALA A 60 5.99 21.08 15.70
CA ALA A 60 6.67 22.18 15.02
C ALA A 60 5.72 23.34 14.69
N MET A 61 4.52 23.05 14.16
CA MET A 61 3.50 24.07 13.88
C MET A 61 2.97 24.75 15.16
N LEU A 62 2.84 24.01 16.27
CA LEU A 62 2.42 24.59 17.55
C LEU A 62 3.49 25.53 18.11
N ARG A 63 4.77 25.17 17.98
CA ARG A 63 5.90 26.01 18.39
C ARG A 63 6.01 27.29 17.54
N ASP A 64 5.72 27.20 16.25
CA ASP A 64 5.75 28.37 15.35
C ASP A 64 4.59 29.34 15.64
N LYS A 65 3.38 28.81 15.91
CA LYS A 65 2.22 29.62 16.35
C LYS A 65 2.38 30.25 17.75
N GLY A 66 3.14 29.62 18.64
CA GLY A 66 3.42 30.18 19.98
C GLY A 66 4.40 31.35 19.97
N ASN A 67 5.16 31.54 18.89
CA ASN A 67 6.16 32.60 18.75
C ASN A 67 5.70 33.74 17.83
N SER A 68 4.52 33.63 17.20
CA SER A 68 4.01 34.58 16.20
C SER A 68 3.09 35.67 16.76
N ASP A 69 2.97 35.83 18.08
CA ASP A 69 2.13 36.88 18.70
C ASP A 69 2.93 38.09 19.22
N SER A 70 4.21 38.24 18.81
CA SER A 70 5.05 39.35 19.28
C SER A 70 5.94 40.01 18.21
N GLN A 71 5.61 39.90 16.92
CA GLN A 71 6.35 40.66 15.91
C GLN A 71 5.50 41.01 14.68
N GLN A 72 4.47 41.84 14.90
CA GLN A 72 4.03 42.76 13.87
C GLN A 72 5.03 43.92 13.79
N GLU A 73 5.41 44.27 12.56
CA GLU A 73 6.30 45.36 12.14
C GLU A 73 7.82 45.14 12.22
N LYS A 74 8.43 44.82 11.06
CA LYS A 74 9.41 45.68 10.35
C LYS A 74 10.13 44.93 9.22
N GLY A 75 10.12 45.51 8.00
CA GLY A 75 11.33 45.62 7.18
C GLY A 75 11.63 44.58 6.09
N SER A 76 11.18 44.90 4.87
CA SER A 76 11.75 44.65 3.51
C SER A 76 13.17 44.05 3.37
N GLY A 77 13.37 43.11 2.41
CA GLY A 77 14.73 42.85 1.86
C GLY A 77 14.98 41.65 0.92
N LYS A 78 14.50 41.71 -0.33
CA LYS A 78 15.11 41.25 -1.62
C LYS A 78 15.89 39.91 -1.78
N LYS A 79 15.47 39.14 -2.82
CA LYS A 79 16.24 38.60 -4.00
C LYS A 79 15.76 37.18 -4.37
N HIS A 80 14.94 37.04 -5.42
CA HIS A 80 15.29 36.76 -6.82
C HIS A 80 15.27 35.26 -7.20
N GLN A 81 14.57 35.00 -8.31
CA GLN A 81 14.67 33.86 -9.23
C GLN A 81 14.15 32.51 -8.71
N ASN A 82 12.90 32.20 -9.06
CA ASN A 82 12.72 31.31 -10.20
C ASN A 82 11.30 31.45 -10.77
N GLU A 83 11.26 31.98 -11.97
CA GLU A 83 10.19 31.67 -12.91
C GLU A 83 10.11 30.15 -13.06
N LYS A 84 8.95 29.56 -12.74
CA LYS A 84 8.21 28.59 -13.58
C LYS A 84 7.16 27.87 -12.73
N ASN A 85 5.91 28.30 -12.91
CA ASN A 85 4.69 27.51 -12.83
C ASN A 85 4.62 26.46 -11.71
N THR A 86 4.19 26.92 -10.53
CA THR A 86 3.41 26.09 -9.64
C THR A 86 2.15 25.62 -10.37
N GLU A 87 1.69 24.43 -10.01
CA GLU A 87 0.37 23.85 -10.28
C GLU A 87 0.25 22.98 -11.54
N LYS A 88 0.70 21.72 -11.42
CA LYS A 88 -0.02 20.63 -12.08
C LYS A 88 -1.37 20.47 -11.37
N GLN A 89 -2.33 21.31 -11.74
CA GLN A 89 -3.73 21.17 -11.36
C GLN A 89 -4.29 19.86 -11.92
N TYR A 90 -4.72 18.98 -11.03
CA TYR A 90 -5.37 17.74 -11.40
C TYR A 90 -6.84 18.04 -11.69
N HIS A 91 -7.17 18.16 -12.98
CA HIS A 91 -8.54 18.45 -13.42
C HIS A 91 -9.37 17.17 -13.51
N PRO A 92 -10.68 17.22 -13.20
CA PRO A 92 -11.54 16.04 -13.17
C PRO A 92 -11.66 15.30 -14.52
N PHE A 93 -11.27 15.93 -15.64
CA PHE A 93 -11.29 15.33 -17.00
C PHE A 93 -9.91 15.20 -17.65
N LYS A 94 -8.82 15.60 -16.98
CA LYS A 94 -7.46 15.57 -17.55
C LYS A 94 -6.69 14.45 -16.87
N GLY A 95 -6.26 13.45 -17.66
CA GLY A 95 -5.46 12.33 -17.17
C GLY A 95 -4.06 12.73 -16.70
N ASN A 96 -3.36 11.76 -16.11
CA ASN A 96 -2.14 11.97 -15.34
C ASN A 96 -0.85 11.58 -16.05
N HIS A 97 0.27 12.24 -15.70
CA HIS A 97 1.60 11.93 -16.24
C HIS A 97 2.10 10.57 -15.71
N ILE A 98 2.60 9.70 -16.59
CA ILE A 98 3.14 8.38 -16.26
C ILE A 98 4.59 8.33 -16.72
N ASP A 99 5.49 7.89 -15.85
CA ASP A 99 6.87 7.56 -16.22
C ASP A 99 7.00 6.06 -16.45
N PHE A 100 7.66 5.68 -17.54
CA PHE A 100 7.90 4.29 -17.92
C PHE A 100 9.39 3.96 -17.78
N SER A 101 9.70 2.78 -17.23
CA SER A 101 11.07 2.24 -17.20
C SER A 101 11.09 0.87 -17.88
N GLY A 102 11.93 0.74 -18.90
CA GLY A 102 12.26 -0.53 -19.56
C GLY A 102 13.41 -1.26 -18.88
#